data_AF-A0AAN8ET84-F1
#
_entry.id   AF-A0AAN8ET84-F1
#
_cell.length_a   1.000
_cell.length_b   1.000
_cell.length_c   1.000
_cell.angle_alpha   90.00
_cell.angle_beta   90.00
_cell.angle_gamma   90.00
#
_symmetry.space_group_name_H-M   'P 1'
#
loop_
_entity.id
_entity.type
_entity.pdbx_description
1 polymer ?
#
loop_
_entity_poly.entity_id
_entity_poly.type
_entity_poly.pdbx_seq_one_letter_code
_entity_poly.pdbx_strand_id
1 'polypeptide(L)'
;MRFMGTIADTLHDAGHDVTVLHPVVYADLVHEVSKKSKQLIVDMPEPVSKKFDIKGMGIWNPASQSIMGRLKMAISFSNLQRESCEYLVGNNRTISFLRGERFDVGISEVLTPCGFGLFELINIPHMVGASATGVIDSMNEFIEVPIMPSFMPGECVTAFSV
;
A
#
# COMPACT_ATOMS: atom_id res chain seq x y z
N MET A 1 -2.54 9.69 -2.16
CA MET A 1 -3.67 9.21 -1.32
C MET A 1 -5.05 9.44 -1.95
N ARG A 2 -5.25 10.48 -2.77
CA ARG A 2 -6.53 10.75 -3.46
C ARG A 2 -7.07 9.62 -4.35
N PHE A 3 -6.21 8.76 -4.91
CA PHE A 3 -6.63 7.63 -5.75
C PHE A 3 -7.55 6.65 -5.00
N MET A 4 -7.05 6.00 -3.95
CA MET A 4 -7.84 5.10 -3.10
C MET A 4 -9.04 5.81 -2.47
N GLY A 5 -8.87 7.09 -2.14
CA GLY A 5 -9.93 7.98 -1.69
C GLY A 5 -11.12 8.09 -2.63
N THR A 6 -10.83 8.30 -3.91
CA THR A 6 -11.85 8.45 -4.95
C THR A 6 -12.60 7.14 -5.16
N ILE A 7 -11.90 5.99 -5.07
CA ILE A 7 -12.54 4.67 -5.12
C ILE A 7 -13.52 4.52 -3.95
N ALA A 8 -13.09 4.87 -2.73
CA ALA A 8 -13.93 4.78 -1.54
C ALA A 8 -15.17 5.69 -1.63
N ASP A 9 -15.00 6.94 -2.05
CA ASP A 9 -16.10 7.90 -2.21
C ASP A 9 -17.08 7.44 -3.30
N THR A 10 -16.59 6.85 -4.40
CA THR A 10 -17.43 6.32 -5.49
C THR A 10 -18.28 5.14 -5.02
N LEU A 11 -17.69 4.21 -4.25
CA LEU A 11 -18.42 3.08 -3.67
C LEU A 11 -19.46 3.52 -2.65
N HIS A 12 -19.13 4.55 -1.85
CA HIS A 12 -20.07 5.15 -0.92
C HIS A 12 -21.26 5.78 -1.66
N ASP A 13 -21.01 6.54 -2.74
CA ASP A 13 -22.06 7.15 -3.57
C ASP A 13 -22.95 6.09 -4.25
N ALA A 14 -22.41 4.90 -4.53
CA ALA A 14 -23.17 3.76 -5.02
C ALA A 14 -24.01 3.05 -3.94
N GLY A 15 -23.93 3.48 -2.67
CA GLY A 15 -24.71 2.95 -1.55
C GLY A 15 -24.04 1.84 -0.74
N HIS A 16 -22.74 1.59 -0.93
CA HIS A 16 -22.00 0.61 -0.13
C HIS A 16 -21.54 1.21 1.22
N ASP A 17 -21.47 0.36 2.26
CA ASP A 17 -20.85 0.73 3.53
C ASP A 17 -19.32 0.58 3.41
N VAL A 18 -18.63 1.72 3.32
CA VAL A 18 -17.20 1.77 3.03
C VAL A 18 -16.45 2.33 4.23
N THR A 19 -15.47 1.57 4.69
CA THR A 19 -14.50 1.99 5.71
C THR A 19 -13.11 2.07 5.11
N VAL A 20 -12.46 3.22 5.24
CA VAL A 20 -11.08 3.46 4.80
C VAL A 20 -10.15 3.37 6.01
N LEU A 21 -9.32 2.34 6.05
CA LEU A 21 -8.22 2.25 7.01
C LEU A 21 -7.08 3.17 6.54
N HIS A 22 -6.77 4.18 7.36
CA HIS A 22 -5.75 5.16 7.06
C HIS A 22 -4.64 5.15 8.12
N PRO A 23 -3.49 4.48 7.84
CA PRO A 23 -2.28 4.66 8.63
C PRO A 23 -1.68 6.04 8.35
N VAL A 24 -1.77 6.94 9.32
CA VAL A 24 -1.35 8.33 9.16
C VAL A 24 0.14 8.44 9.42
N VAL A 25 0.85 8.78 8.35
CA VAL A 25 2.26 9.20 8.40
C VAL A 25 2.36 10.73 8.42
N TYR A 26 1.47 11.41 7.70
CA TYR A 26 1.39 12.87 7.60
C TYR A 26 0.02 13.35 8.07
N ALA A 27 -0.02 13.94 9.27
CA ALA A 27 -1.27 14.43 9.87
C ALA A 27 -2.01 15.46 8.98
N ASP A 28 -1.26 16.27 8.23
CA ASP A 28 -1.82 17.32 7.38
C ASP A 28 -2.59 16.79 6.16
N LEU A 29 -2.38 15.52 5.79
CA LEU A 29 -2.98 14.92 4.60
C LEU A 29 -4.17 14.00 4.91
N VAL A 30 -4.56 13.88 6.18
CA VAL A 30 -5.69 13.05 6.63
C VAL A 30 -6.99 13.47 5.95
N HIS A 31 -7.22 14.77 5.82
CA HIS A 31 -8.41 15.33 5.18
C HIS A 31 -8.47 15.12 3.66
N GLU A 32 -7.37 14.68 3.03
CA GLU A 32 -7.32 14.44 1.59
C GLU A 32 -7.69 13.02 1.18
N VAL A 33 -7.89 12.10 2.14
CA VAL A 33 -8.09 10.69 1.84
C VAL A 33 -9.50 10.41 1.36
N SER A 34 -10.55 10.67 2.13
CA SER A 34 -11.95 10.49 1.68
C SER A 34 -12.82 11.59 2.28
N LYS A 35 -13.82 12.05 1.55
CA LYS A 35 -14.74 13.09 2.05
C LYS A 35 -16.07 12.53 2.56
N LYS A 36 -16.39 11.28 2.21
CA LYS A 36 -17.73 10.71 2.43
C LYS A 36 -17.71 9.39 3.20
N SER A 37 -16.69 8.55 2.99
CA SER A 37 -16.61 7.23 3.62
C SER A 37 -16.18 7.30 5.09
N LYS A 38 -16.52 6.26 5.87
CA LYS A 38 -16.05 6.13 7.25
C LYS A 38 -14.52 6.01 7.24
N GLN A 39 -13.85 6.72 8.14
CA GLN A 39 -12.39 6.67 8.25
C GLN A 39 -11.98 6.02 9.56
N LEU A 40 -11.13 5.00 9.48
CA LEU A 40 -10.43 4.42 10.62
C LEU A 40 -8.98 4.90 10.59
N ILE A 41 -8.72 5.93 11.37
CA ILE A 41 -7.42 6.59 11.45
C ILE A 41 -6.55 5.85 12.45
N VAL A 42 -5.34 5.46 12.04
CA VAL A 42 -4.32 4.86 12.90
C VAL A 42 -3.06 5.71 12.83
N ASP A 43 -2.73 6.39 13.93
CA ASP A 43 -1.52 7.19 13.99
C ASP A 43 -0.29 6.30 14.01
N MET A 44 0.61 6.51 13.04
CA MET A 44 1.86 5.78 13.00
C MET A 44 2.86 6.36 14.01
N PRO A 45 3.66 5.51 14.67
CA PRO A 45 4.63 5.96 15.66
C PRO A 45 5.68 6.87 14.99
N GLU A 46 6.06 7.94 15.69
CA GLU A 46 7.04 8.94 15.24
C GLU A 46 8.32 8.37 14.57
N PRO A 47 8.97 7.29 15.08
CA PRO A 47 10.14 6.72 14.41
C PRO A 47 9.84 6.12 13.02
N VAL A 48 8.65 5.58 12.80
CA VAL A 48 8.23 5.10 11.48
C VAL A 48 7.87 6.29 10.60
N SER A 49 7.10 7.25 11.12
CA SER A 49 6.68 8.44 10.37
C SER A 49 7.85 9.28 9.88
N LYS A 50 8.91 9.42 10.67
CA LYS A 50 10.16 10.10 10.25
C LYS A 50 10.88 9.40 9.09
N LYS A 51 10.85 8.07 9.04
CA LYS A 51 11.49 7.31 7.96
C LYS A 51 10.75 7.45 6.63
N PHE A 52 9.46 7.82 6.65
CA PHE A 52 8.68 8.10 5.45
C PHE A 52 9.00 9.43 4.77
N ASP A 53 9.84 10.30 5.38
CA ASP A 53 10.22 11.57 4.77
C ASP A 53 10.88 11.37 3.39
N ILE A 54 10.16 11.80 2.34
CA ILE A 54 10.56 11.71 0.93
C ILE A 54 11.94 12.36 0.71
N LYS A 55 12.26 13.43 1.46
CA LYS A 55 13.58 14.07 1.40
C LYS A 55 14.66 13.19 2.03
N GLY A 56 14.35 12.55 3.15
CA GLY A 56 15.23 11.61 3.84
C GLY A 56 15.48 10.32 3.07
N MET A 57 14.53 9.87 2.24
CA MET A 57 14.69 8.68 1.39
C MET A 57 15.60 8.89 0.19
N GLY A 58 15.89 10.14 -0.21
CA GLY A 58 16.79 10.43 -1.33
C GLY A 58 16.32 9.86 -2.67
N ILE A 59 15.01 9.65 -2.86
CA ILE A 59 14.43 9.07 -4.08
C ILE A 59 14.81 9.89 -5.31
N TRP A 60 14.85 11.21 -5.16
CA TRP A 60 15.18 12.16 -6.21
C TRP A 60 16.67 12.53 -6.28
N ASN A 61 17.53 11.88 -5.49
CA ASN A 61 18.97 12.15 -5.51
C ASN A 61 19.61 11.42 -6.71
N PRO A 62 20.33 12.11 -7.61
CA PRO A 62 21.02 11.47 -8.74
C PRO A 62 21.96 10.32 -8.34
N ALA A 63 22.55 10.37 -7.14
CA ALA A 63 23.39 9.29 -6.60
C ALA A 63 22.62 7.98 -6.31
N SER A 64 21.29 8.05 -6.16
CA SER A 64 20.40 6.90 -6.00
C SER A 64 20.23 6.10 -7.30
N GLN A 65 20.64 6.66 -8.45
CA GLN A 65 20.52 5.99 -9.75
C GLN A 65 21.55 4.88 -9.99
N SER A 66 22.61 4.80 -9.17
CA SER A 66 23.53 3.65 -9.20
C SER A 66 22.81 2.35 -8.82
N ILE A 67 23.25 1.20 -9.35
CA ILE A 67 22.64 -0.12 -9.03
C ILE A 67 22.62 -0.36 -7.52
N MET A 68 23.72 -0.05 -6.83
CA MET A 68 23.82 -0.16 -5.37
C MET A 68 22.88 0.81 -4.64
N GLY A 69 22.70 2.02 -5.18
CA GLY A 69 21.74 3.00 -4.68
C GLY A 69 20.29 2.53 -4.81
N ARG A 70 19.92 1.99 -5.97
CA ARG A 70 18.59 1.40 -6.24
C ARG A 70 18.32 0.20 -5.34
N LEU A 71 19.30 -0.68 -5.16
CA LEU A 71 19.17 -1.84 -4.27
C LEU A 71 19.00 -1.43 -2.81
N LYS A 72 19.80 -0.47 -2.33
CA LYS A 72 19.65 0.08 -0.97
C LYS A 72 18.28 0.74 -0.79
N MET A 73 17.81 1.50 -1.78
CA MET A 73 16.48 2.12 -1.75
C MET A 73 15.38 1.05 -1.65
N ALA A 74 15.44 0.02 -2.49
CA ALA A 74 14.48 -1.08 -2.46
C ALA A 74 14.45 -1.78 -1.09
N ILE A 75 15.62 -2.11 -0.53
CA ILE A 75 15.71 -2.74 0.81
C ILE A 75 15.17 -1.82 1.91
N SER A 76 15.53 -0.53 1.88
CA SER A 76 15.04 0.45 2.86
C SER A 76 13.52 0.62 2.79
N PHE A 77 12.96 0.68 1.58
CA PHE A 77 11.52 0.79 1.37
C PHE A 77 10.78 -0.47 1.83
N SER A 78 11.29 -1.65 1.50
CA SER A 78 10.73 -2.92 1.98
C SER A 78 10.74 -3.03 3.51
N ASN A 79 11.83 -2.61 4.16
CA ASN A 79 11.91 -2.60 5.63
C ASN A 79 10.91 -1.63 6.26
N LEU A 80 10.76 -0.45 5.68
CA LEU A 80 9.78 0.55 6.12
C LEU A 80 8.35 0.03 6.00
N GLN A 81 8.02 -0.63 4.89
CA GLN A 81 6.71 -1.27 4.71
C GLN A 81 6.48 -2.37 5.74
N ARG A 82 7.49 -3.19 6.01
CA ARG A 82 7.42 -4.25 7.03
C ARG A 82 7.15 -3.68 8.43
N GLU A 83 7.94 -2.71 8.88
CA GLU A 83 7.77 -2.07 10.19
C GLU A 83 6.39 -1.43 10.33
N SER A 84 5.91 -0.78 9.27
CA SER A 84 4.57 -0.17 9.25
C SER A 84 3.48 -1.21 9.37
N CYS A 85 3.65 -2.35 8.70
CA CYS A 85 2.69 -3.44 8.73
C CYS A 85 2.67 -4.16 10.09
N GLU A 86 3.84 -4.43 10.67
CA GLU A 86 3.96 -5.03 12.01
C GLU A 86 3.26 -4.18 13.07
N TYR A 87 3.37 -2.84 12.97
CA TYR A 87 2.65 -1.94 13.87
C TYR A 87 1.13 -2.02 13.70
N LEU A 88 0.64 -2.02 12.45
CA LEU A 88 -0.80 -2.10 12.16
C LEU A 88 -1.41 -3.42 12.60
N VAL A 89 -0.74 -4.53 12.29
CA VAL A 89 -1.17 -5.88 12.66
C VAL A 89 -1.06 -6.11 14.17
N GLY A 90 -0.05 -5.53 14.82
CA GLY A 90 0.12 -5.59 16.28
C GLY A 90 -0.94 -4.83 17.06
N ASN A 91 -1.70 -3.94 16.42
CA ASN A 91 -2.78 -3.21 17.08
C ASN A 91 -4.05 -4.07 17.18
N ASN A 92 -4.10 -4.88 18.23
CA ASN A 92 -5.23 -5.78 18.51
C ASN A 92 -6.59 -5.08 18.52
N ARG A 93 -6.67 -3.81 18.96
CA ARG A 93 -7.92 -3.05 18.98
C ARG A 93 -8.45 -2.80 17.57
N THR A 94 -7.58 -2.35 16.67
CA THR A 94 -7.90 -2.14 15.24
C THR A 94 -8.29 -3.45 14.56
N ILE A 95 -7.52 -4.52 14.76
CA ILE A 95 -7.81 -5.84 14.17
C ILE A 95 -9.14 -6.39 14.67
N SER A 96 -9.44 -6.25 15.96
CA SER A 96 -10.69 -6.75 16.54
C SER A 96 -11.90 -5.98 16.03
N PHE A 97 -11.76 -4.64 15.87
CA PHE A 97 -12.77 -3.80 15.23
C PHE A 97 -13.02 -4.24 13.78
N LEU A 98 -11.97 -4.33 12.96
CA LEU A 98 -12.09 -4.70 11.54
C LEU A 98 -12.70 -6.10 11.35
N ARG A 99 -12.35 -7.05 12.23
CA ARG A 99 -12.95 -8.39 12.21
C ARG A 99 -14.42 -8.38 12.63
N GLY A 100 -14.80 -7.48 13.54
CA GLY A 100 -16.17 -7.32 14.00
C GLY A 100 -17.13 -6.79 12.93
N GLU A 101 -16.63 -5.93 12.04
CA GLU A 101 -17.41 -5.33 10.94
C GLU A 101 -17.78 -6.33 9.83
N ARG A 102 -17.05 -7.45 9.69
CA ARG A 102 -17.31 -8.52 8.70
C ARG A 102 -17.45 -8.02 7.26
N PHE A 103 -16.40 -7.37 6.76
CA PHE A 103 -16.36 -6.88 5.39
C PHE A 103 -16.42 -8.02 4.34
N ASP A 104 -17.20 -7.82 3.29
CA ASP A 104 -17.31 -8.76 2.16
C ASP A 104 -16.15 -8.60 1.16
N VAL A 105 -15.64 -7.38 1.00
CA VAL A 105 -14.62 -7.03 -0.01
C VAL A 105 -13.54 -6.13 0.61
N GLY A 106 -12.28 -6.47 0.35
CA GLY A 106 -11.12 -5.66 0.71
C GLY A 106 -10.45 -5.11 -0.55
N ILE A 107 -10.18 -3.81 -0.58
CA ILE A 107 -9.48 -3.15 -1.70
C ILE A 107 -8.19 -2.55 -1.17
N SER A 108 -7.05 -2.93 -1.74
CA SER A 108 -5.74 -2.39 -1.34
C SER A 108 -4.91 -1.94 -2.54
N GLU A 109 -4.09 -0.93 -2.32
CA GLU A 109 -3.11 -0.48 -3.30
C GLU A 109 -1.99 -1.51 -3.41
N VAL A 110 -1.69 -1.92 -4.65
CA VAL A 110 -0.76 -3.01 -4.92
C VAL A 110 0.69 -2.71 -4.54
N LEU A 111 1.07 -1.43 -4.51
CA LEU A 111 2.41 -1.00 -4.08
C LEU A 111 2.65 -1.22 -2.59
N THR A 112 1.61 -1.48 -1.80
CA THR A 112 1.69 -1.69 -0.34
C THR A 112 1.03 -3.02 0.03
N PRO A 113 1.75 -4.16 -0.01
CA PRO A 113 1.15 -5.48 0.13
C PRO A 113 0.56 -5.77 1.52
N CYS A 114 0.85 -4.94 2.53
CA CYS A 114 0.34 -5.10 3.89
C CYS A 114 -1.20 -5.22 3.96
N GLY A 115 -1.92 -4.51 3.08
CA GLY A 115 -3.39 -4.58 3.07
C GLY A 115 -3.92 -5.98 2.76
N PHE A 116 -3.28 -6.72 1.86
CA PHE A 116 -3.68 -8.10 1.54
C PHE A 116 -3.45 -9.04 2.72
N GLY A 117 -2.31 -8.93 3.41
CA GLY A 117 -2.05 -9.70 4.63
C GLY A 117 -3.03 -9.39 5.76
N LEU A 118 -3.46 -8.13 5.86
CA LEU A 118 -4.51 -7.72 6.79
C LEU A 118 -5.85 -8.35 6.45
N PHE A 119 -6.24 -8.38 5.17
CA PHE A 119 -7.50 -8.98 4.71
C PHE A 119 -7.57 -10.47 5.04
N GLU A 120 -6.46 -11.20 4.85
CA GLU A 120 -6.34 -12.59 5.25
C GLU A 120 -6.50 -12.76 6.77
N LEU A 121 -5.83 -11.92 7.57
CA LEU A 121 -5.89 -11.98 9.04
C LEU A 121 -7.32 -11.77 9.62
N ILE A 122 -8.16 -11.00 8.92
CA ILE A 122 -9.55 -10.74 9.32
C ILE A 122 -10.57 -11.58 8.54
N ASN A 123 -10.12 -12.51 7.69
CA ASN A 123 -10.93 -13.42 6.87
C ASN A 123 -11.90 -12.71 5.90
N ILE A 124 -11.43 -11.71 5.17
CA ILE A 124 -12.20 -11.13 4.06
C ILE A 124 -12.18 -12.09 2.86
N PRO A 125 -13.35 -12.48 2.32
CA PRO A 125 -13.43 -13.50 1.28
C PRO A 125 -13.00 -13.01 -0.12
N HIS A 126 -13.12 -11.71 -0.40
CA HIS A 126 -12.83 -11.15 -1.72
C HIS A 126 -11.84 -9.99 -1.61
N MET A 127 -10.74 -10.08 -2.35
CA MET A 127 -9.67 -9.08 -2.34
C MET A 127 -9.48 -8.48 -3.73
N VAL A 128 -9.32 -7.17 -3.81
CA VAL A 128 -9.09 -6.42 -5.05
C VAL A 128 -7.80 -5.61 -4.90
N GLY A 129 -6.89 -5.78 -5.85
CA GLY A 129 -5.72 -4.93 -6.00
C GLY A 129 -6.04 -3.74 -6.90
N ALA A 130 -5.79 -2.52 -6.41
CA ALA A 130 -5.89 -1.30 -7.20
C ALA A 130 -4.49 -0.71 -7.44
N SER A 131 -4.28 -0.10 -8.61
CA SER A 131 -3.05 0.65 -8.86
C SER A 131 -3.28 1.95 -9.62
N ALA A 132 -2.65 3.02 -9.12
CA ALA A 132 -2.63 4.31 -9.81
C ALA A 132 -1.61 4.35 -10.97
N THR A 133 -0.61 3.47 -10.97
CA THR A 133 0.52 3.48 -11.92
C THR A 133 0.38 2.47 -13.06
N GLY A 134 -0.75 1.77 -13.14
CA GLY A 134 -0.97 0.67 -14.07
C GLY A 134 -0.51 -0.67 -13.51
N VAL A 135 -0.52 -1.71 -14.34
CA VAL A 135 -0.12 -3.05 -13.95
C VAL A 135 1.41 -3.10 -13.77
N ILE A 136 1.86 -3.53 -12.60
CA ILE A 136 3.28 -3.75 -12.31
C ILE A 136 3.66 -5.12 -12.88
N ASP A 137 4.77 -5.22 -13.61
CA ASP A 137 5.16 -6.46 -14.30
C ASP A 137 5.23 -7.69 -13.39
N SER A 138 5.71 -7.50 -12.15
CA SER A 138 5.76 -8.55 -11.13
C SER A 138 4.38 -9.07 -10.70
N MET A 139 3.30 -8.38 -11.08
CA MET A 139 1.93 -8.76 -10.80
C MET A 139 1.26 -9.52 -11.93
N ASN A 140 1.83 -9.51 -13.14
CA ASN A 140 1.22 -10.13 -14.33
C ASN A 140 0.88 -11.61 -14.10
N GLU A 141 1.72 -12.34 -13.37
CA GLU A 141 1.49 -13.74 -12.99
C GLU A 141 0.27 -13.93 -12.09
N PHE A 142 -0.05 -12.96 -11.23
CA PHE A 142 -1.16 -13.04 -10.27
C PHE A 142 -2.51 -12.63 -10.88
N ILE A 143 -2.49 -11.85 -11.95
CA ILE A 143 -3.71 -11.36 -12.62
C ILE A 143 -3.93 -12.02 -14.00
N GLU A 144 -3.19 -13.09 -14.29
CA GLU A 144 -3.27 -13.87 -15.53
C GLU A 144 -3.11 -13.02 -16.81
N VAL A 145 -2.35 -11.92 -16.73
CA VAL A 145 -2.05 -11.05 -17.86
C VAL A 145 -0.78 -11.57 -18.56
N PRO A 146 -0.75 -11.63 -19.91
CA PRO A 146 0.43 -12.08 -20.63
C PRO A 146 1.63 -11.16 -20.34
N ILE A 147 2.74 -11.76 -19.91
CA ILE A 147 4.01 -11.06 -19.78
C ILE A 147 4.45 -10.59 -21.17
N MET A 148 4.59 -9.28 -21.36
CA MET A 148 5.05 -8.69 -22.61
C MET A 148 6.58 -8.68 -22.67
N PRO A 149 7.23 -9.53 -23.48
CA PRO A 149 8.70 -9.60 -23.50
C PRO A 149 9.35 -8.30 -24.00
N SER A 150 8.61 -7.48 -24.76
CA SER A 150 9.06 -6.18 -25.29
C SER A 150 9.21 -5.09 -24.22
N PHE A 151 8.61 -5.25 -23.04
CA PHE A 151 8.79 -4.37 -21.89
C PHE A 151 9.92 -4.84 -20.97
N MET A 152 10.56 -5.97 -21.29
CA MET A 152 11.68 -6.51 -20.52
C MET A 152 13.04 -6.20 -21.17
N PRO A 153 14.03 -5.73 -20.39
CA PRO A 153 14.02 -5.64 -18.92
C PRO A 153 13.36 -4.33 -18.43
N GLY A 154 12.29 -4.46 -17.62
CA GLY A 154 11.68 -3.34 -16.90
C GLY A 154 12.57 -2.83 -15.77
N GLU A 155 12.38 -1.58 -15.35
CA GLU A 155 13.34 -0.79 -14.56
C GLU A 155 13.66 -1.29 -13.13
N CYS A 156 13.03 -2.36 -12.63
CA CYS A 156 13.23 -2.82 -11.27
C CYS A 156 14.02 -4.13 -11.23
N VAL A 157 15.35 -3.98 -11.24
CA VAL A 157 16.35 -5.03 -11.04
C VAL A 157 16.43 -6.01 -12.22
N THR A 158 17.46 -5.84 -13.04
CA THR A 158 17.99 -6.93 -13.86
C THR A 158 18.10 -8.17 -13.00
N ALA A 159 17.25 -9.15 -13.27
CA ALA A 159 17.33 -10.48 -12.68
C ALA A 159 18.77 -10.98 -12.88
N PHE A 160 19.51 -11.10 -11.77
CA PHE A 160 20.68 -11.94 -11.77
C PHE A 160 20.17 -13.37 -11.81
N SER A 161 20.05 -13.91 -13.02
CA SER A 161 20.04 -15.35 -13.23
C SER A 161 21.37 -15.88 -12.70
N VAL A 162 21.31 -16.60 -11.58
CA VAL A 162 22.36 -17.53 -11.15
C VAL A 162 21.99 -18.90 -11.68
#